data_AF-A0A7C9NA01-F1
#
_entry.id   AF-A0A7C9NA01-F1
#
_cell.length_a   1.000
_cell.length_b   1.000
_cell.length_c   1.000
_cell.angle_alpha   90.00
_cell.angle_beta   90.00
_cell.angle_gamma   90.00
#
_symmetry.space_group_name_H-M   'P 1'
#
loop_
_entity.id
_entity.type
_entity.pdbx_description
1 polymer ?
#
loop_
_entity_poly.entity_id
_entity_poly.type
_entity_poly.pdbx_seq_one_letter_code
_entity_poly.pdbx_strand_id
1 'polypeptide(L)'
;MFQEATFDDVPAFGIGHYTNDDALSGCTVIVAPEGAAGSVDVRGGGPATRETDLLEPEKMIQKVHAVVLSGGSAFGLESACGVAEELSGRGIGFPIAGACVPIVPAACLFDLPMGKPWWPDKSAGAQAARDALAFAGAARKDAPAQGCVGAGTGATVGKMGDPRR
;
A
#
# COMPACT_ATOMS: atom_id res chain seq x y z
N MET A 1 19.02 -23.55 4.08
CA MET A 1 19.27 -22.10 4.01
C MET A 1 18.06 -21.50 3.33
N PHE A 2 17.41 -20.49 3.91
CA PHE A 2 16.30 -19.82 3.23
C PHE A 2 16.87 -18.97 2.09
N GLN A 3 16.21 -18.98 0.94
CA GLN A 3 16.54 -18.12 -0.19
C GLN A 3 15.73 -16.83 -0.08
N GLU A 4 16.31 -15.71 -0.52
CA GLU A 4 15.57 -14.46 -0.64
C GLU A 4 14.44 -14.62 -1.67
N ALA A 5 13.22 -14.31 -1.26
CA ALA A 5 12.08 -14.23 -2.16
C ALA A 5 12.04 -12.83 -2.79
N THR A 6 11.70 -12.79 -4.07
CA THR A 6 11.57 -11.59 -4.88
C THR A 6 10.11 -11.40 -5.31
N PHE A 7 9.78 -10.23 -5.85
CA PHE A 7 8.43 -10.03 -6.41
C PHE A 7 8.15 -10.91 -7.65
N ASP A 8 9.19 -11.45 -8.30
CA ASP A 8 9.07 -12.43 -9.38
C ASP A 8 8.42 -13.74 -8.91
N ASP A 9 8.58 -14.07 -7.62
CA ASP A 9 8.02 -15.28 -7.01
C ASP A 9 6.50 -15.16 -6.77
N VAL A 10 5.95 -13.94 -6.90
CA VAL A 10 4.53 -13.62 -6.65
C VAL A 10 3.92 -12.81 -7.80
N PRO A 11 3.95 -13.32 -9.06
CA PRO A 11 3.62 -12.55 -10.26
C PRO A 11 2.15 -12.14 -10.38
N ALA A 12 1.28 -12.73 -9.55
CA ALA A 12 -0.14 -12.38 -9.48
C ALA A 12 -0.39 -11.00 -8.85
N PHE A 13 0.60 -10.44 -8.14
CA PHE A 13 0.47 -9.16 -7.47
C PHE A 13 1.14 -8.04 -8.27
N GLY A 14 0.48 -6.89 -8.30
CA GLY A 14 1.04 -5.63 -8.77
C GLY A 14 1.63 -4.84 -7.60
N ILE A 15 2.68 -4.07 -7.84
CA ILE A 15 3.21 -3.10 -6.87
C ILE A 15 3.47 -1.76 -7.56
N GLY A 16 3.04 -0.69 -6.93
CA GLY A 16 3.18 0.67 -7.42
C GLY A 16 3.49 1.63 -6.28
N HIS A 17 4.17 2.73 -6.63
CA HIS A 17 4.65 3.71 -5.67
C HIS A 17 4.21 5.11 -6.09
N TYR A 18 3.87 5.93 -5.11
CA TYR A 18 3.84 7.38 -5.26
C TYR A 18 4.90 7.97 -4.35
N THR A 19 5.87 8.70 -4.93
CA THR A 19 7.01 9.28 -4.23
C THR A 19 6.94 10.80 -4.32
N ASN A 20 7.05 11.49 -3.19
CA ASN A 20 7.21 12.94 -3.13
C ASN A 20 8.54 13.28 -2.43
N ASP A 21 9.57 13.53 -3.23
CA ASP A 21 10.92 13.80 -2.75
C ASP A 21 11.04 15.15 -2.00
N ASP A 22 10.19 16.12 -2.34
CA ASP A 22 10.18 17.44 -1.67
C ASP A 22 9.58 17.36 -0.26
N ALA A 23 8.54 16.53 -0.09
CA ALA A 23 7.92 16.26 1.20
C ALA A 23 8.66 15.18 2.00
N LEU A 24 9.51 14.39 1.34
CA LEU A 24 10.13 13.19 1.88
C LEU A 24 9.07 12.22 2.44
N SER A 25 8.04 11.94 1.64
CA SER A 25 6.98 10.98 1.98
C SER A 25 6.37 10.38 0.71
N GLY A 26 5.52 9.38 0.86
CA GLY A 26 4.89 8.68 -0.25
C GLY A 26 4.08 7.47 0.20
N CYS A 27 3.49 6.76 -0.75
CA CYS A 27 2.77 5.52 -0.49
C CYS A 27 3.17 4.41 -1.45
N THR A 28 2.93 3.18 -1.04
CA THR A 28 3.16 1.95 -1.80
C THR A 28 1.92 1.11 -1.75
N VAL A 29 1.45 0.71 -2.92
CA VAL A 29 0.21 -0.06 -3.08
C VAL A 29 0.56 -1.39 -3.71
N ILE A 30 0.14 -2.46 -3.04
CA ILE A 30 0.24 -3.82 -3.57
C ILE A 30 -1.18 -4.23 -3.96
N VAL A 31 -1.41 -4.54 -5.24
CA VAL A 31 -2.73 -4.89 -5.77
C VAL A 31 -2.79 -6.39 -6.07
N ALA A 32 -3.90 -7.02 -5.71
CA ALA A 32 -4.26 -8.39 -6.10
C ALA A 32 -5.51 -8.32 -6.99
N PRO A 33 -5.37 -8.28 -8.34
CA PRO A 33 -6.50 -8.07 -9.24
C PRO A 33 -7.63 -9.11 -9.09
N GLU A 34 -7.26 -10.36 -8.84
CA GLU A 34 -8.21 -11.48 -8.63
C GLU A 34 -8.64 -11.65 -7.14
N GLY A 35 -8.16 -10.74 -6.30
CA GLY A 35 -8.20 -10.81 -4.84
C GLY A 35 -7.32 -11.92 -4.26
N ALA A 36 -6.84 -11.74 -3.04
CA ALA A 36 -5.99 -12.70 -2.33
C ALA A 36 -6.48 -12.91 -0.89
N ALA A 37 -6.29 -14.11 -0.35
CA ALA A 37 -6.47 -14.32 1.09
C ALA A 37 -5.51 -13.41 1.87
N GLY A 38 -5.97 -12.81 2.96
CA GLY A 38 -5.20 -11.87 3.75
C GLY A 38 -5.50 -11.99 5.24
N SER A 39 -4.48 -11.77 6.06
CA SER A 39 -4.56 -11.67 7.52
C SER A 39 -3.60 -10.57 7.99
N VAL A 40 -3.79 -10.04 9.20
CA VAL A 40 -2.90 -9.03 9.76
C VAL A 40 -2.54 -9.34 11.21
N ASP A 41 -1.32 -8.97 11.60
CA ASP A 41 -0.87 -8.95 12.99
C ASP A 41 -0.23 -7.59 13.29
N VAL A 42 -0.87 -6.82 14.17
CA VAL A 42 -0.43 -5.47 14.55
C VAL A 42 0.23 -5.54 15.93
N ARG A 43 1.55 -5.36 15.97
CA ARG A 43 2.36 -5.51 17.20
C ARG A 43 2.89 -4.20 17.79
N GLY A 44 2.89 -3.12 17.02
CA GLY A 44 3.33 -1.81 17.51
C GLY A 44 2.30 -1.17 18.46
N GLY A 45 2.76 -0.43 19.47
CA GLY A 45 1.89 0.22 20.46
C GLY A 45 1.20 1.51 19.97
N GLY A 46 1.58 2.05 18.81
CA GLY A 46 0.97 3.23 18.20
C GLY A 46 0.64 3.01 16.73
N PRO A 47 -0.27 2.08 16.40
CA PRO A 47 -0.61 1.77 15.02
C PRO A 47 -1.49 2.85 14.39
N ALA A 48 -1.26 3.11 13.10
CA ALA A 48 -2.18 3.85 12.25
C ALA A 48 -2.65 2.89 11.15
N THR A 49 -3.83 2.31 11.30
CA THR A 49 -4.34 1.25 10.44
C THR A 49 -5.76 1.50 9.95
N ARG A 50 -6.12 0.85 8.83
CA ARG A 50 -7.46 0.84 8.24
C ARG A 50 -7.85 -0.60 7.89
N GLU A 51 -9.12 -0.94 8.09
CA GLU A 51 -9.77 -2.20 7.65
C GLU A 51 -9.13 -3.49 8.20
N THR A 52 -8.36 -3.40 9.30
CA THR A 52 -7.70 -4.57 9.91
C THR A 52 -8.69 -5.57 10.49
N ASP A 53 -9.82 -5.13 11.04
CA ASP A 53 -10.85 -6.00 11.61
C ASP A 53 -11.47 -6.95 10.57
N LEU A 54 -11.45 -6.58 9.29
CA LEU A 54 -11.96 -7.41 8.20
C LEU A 54 -11.04 -8.60 7.87
N LEU A 55 -9.82 -8.60 8.38
CA LEU A 55 -8.80 -9.63 8.15
C LEU A 55 -8.75 -10.70 9.23
N GLU A 56 -9.65 -10.61 10.21
CA GLU A 56 -9.88 -11.67 11.18
C GLU A 56 -10.50 -12.90 10.47
N PRO A 57 -9.96 -14.13 10.67
CA PRO A 57 -10.41 -15.32 9.96
C PRO A 57 -11.90 -15.66 10.09
N GLU A 58 -12.53 -15.24 11.18
CA GLU A 58 -13.97 -15.44 11.45
C GLU A 58 -14.89 -14.48 10.68
N LYS A 59 -14.35 -13.47 9.99
CA LYS A 59 -15.18 -12.52 9.23
C LYS A 59 -15.57 -13.08 7.87
N MET A 60 -16.63 -12.48 7.32
CA MET A 60 -17.20 -12.87 6.03
C MET A 60 -16.24 -12.62 4.85
N ILE A 61 -15.41 -11.59 4.92
CA ILE A 61 -14.53 -11.19 3.82
C ILE A 61 -13.37 -12.17 3.72
N GLN A 62 -13.27 -12.84 2.57
CA GLN A 62 -12.25 -13.87 2.33
C GLN A 62 -11.07 -13.37 1.48
N LYS A 63 -11.23 -12.22 0.81
CA LYS A 63 -10.23 -11.67 -0.11
C LYS A 63 -10.00 -10.18 0.09
N VAL A 64 -8.74 -9.79 0.13
CA VAL A 64 -8.28 -8.41 -0.02
C VAL A 64 -7.95 -8.13 -1.47
N HIS A 65 -8.11 -6.87 -1.89
CA HIS A 65 -7.90 -6.46 -3.28
C HIS A 65 -6.66 -5.58 -3.43
N ALA A 66 -6.27 -4.88 -2.37
CA ALA A 66 -4.97 -4.25 -2.27
C ALA A 66 -4.55 -4.08 -0.80
N VAL A 67 -3.27 -3.83 -0.58
CA VAL A 67 -2.71 -3.37 0.69
C VAL A 67 -1.97 -2.07 0.46
N VAL A 68 -2.14 -1.11 1.36
CA VAL A 68 -1.47 0.20 1.30
C VAL A 68 -0.50 0.36 2.45
N LEU A 69 0.75 0.64 2.12
CA LEU A 69 1.77 1.14 3.05
C LEU A 69 1.96 2.63 2.75
N SER A 70 1.92 3.49 3.76
CA SER A 70 1.97 4.94 3.54
C SER A 70 2.83 5.66 4.57
N GLY A 71 3.41 6.79 4.18
CA GLY A 71 3.89 7.81 5.11
C GLY A 71 2.76 8.66 5.67
N GLY A 72 3.08 9.80 6.27
CA GLY A 72 2.09 10.79 6.71
C GLY A 72 1.36 10.47 8.01
N SER A 73 1.78 9.44 8.76
CA SER A 73 1.09 8.99 9.98
C SER A 73 -0.40 8.69 9.70
N ALA A 74 -1.29 8.95 10.65
CA ALA A 74 -2.73 8.72 10.50
C ALA A 74 -3.36 9.47 9.31
N PHE A 75 -2.79 10.60 8.85
CA PHE A 75 -3.30 11.32 7.68
C PHE A 75 -3.13 10.51 6.39
N GLY A 76 -2.03 9.75 6.28
CA GLY A 76 -1.73 8.92 5.12
C GLY A 76 -2.73 7.79 4.87
N LEU A 77 -3.59 7.46 5.84
CA LEU A 77 -4.67 6.48 5.67
C LEU A 77 -5.67 6.89 4.58
N GLU A 78 -5.75 8.19 4.26
CA GLU A 78 -6.58 8.70 3.16
C GLU A 78 -6.18 8.11 1.80
N SER A 79 -4.90 7.79 1.59
CA SER A 79 -4.43 7.16 0.35
C SER A 79 -5.18 5.87 0.00
N ALA A 80 -5.59 5.08 1.00
CA ALA A 80 -6.37 3.88 0.80
C ALA A 80 -7.76 4.14 0.20
N CYS A 81 -8.35 5.31 0.44
CA CYS A 81 -9.61 5.71 -0.20
C CYS A 81 -9.43 5.87 -1.72
N GLY A 82 -8.32 6.47 -2.16
CA GLY A 82 -8.01 6.62 -3.59
C GLY A 82 -7.74 5.30 -4.28
N VAL A 83 -7.07 4.37 -3.59
CA VAL A 83 -6.89 2.99 -4.08
C VAL A 83 -8.24 2.29 -4.23
N ALA A 84 -9.12 2.39 -3.24
CA ALA A 84 -10.46 1.80 -3.32
C ALA A 84 -11.29 2.40 -4.48
N GLU A 85 -11.23 3.71 -4.71
CA GLU A 85 -11.92 4.33 -5.85
C GLU A 85 -11.38 3.83 -7.20
N GLU A 86 -10.06 3.74 -7.36
CA GLU A 86 -9.42 3.24 -8.58
C GLU A 86 -9.79 1.78 -8.86
N LEU A 87 -9.78 0.91 -7.83
CA LEU A 87 -10.13 -0.51 -7.98
C LEU A 87 -11.62 -0.70 -8.25
N SER A 88 -12.49 0.01 -7.52
CA SER A 88 -13.94 -0.04 -7.71
C SER A 88 -14.35 0.37 -9.13
N GLY A 89 -13.75 1.46 -9.65
CA GLY A 89 -13.98 1.93 -11.02
C GLY A 89 -13.57 0.93 -12.11
N ARG A 90 -12.76 -0.07 -11.77
CA ARG A 90 -12.32 -1.16 -12.65
C ARG A 90 -13.05 -2.48 -12.41
N GLY A 91 -14.01 -2.51 -11.49
CA GLY A 91 -14.71 -3.74 -11.12
C GLY A 91 -13.87 -4.73 -10.30
N ILE A 92 -12.79 -4.26 -9.66
CA ILE A 92 -11.95 -5.08 -8.79
C ILE A 92 -12.42 -4.88 -7.35
N GLY A 93 -13.08 -5.88 -6.78
CA GLY A 93 -13.67 -5.76 -5.46
C GLY A 93 -14.69 -6.84 -5.16
N PHE A 94 -15.27 -6.78 -3.97
CA PHE A 94 -16.37 -7.63 -3.55
C PHE A 94 -17.70 -7.15 -4.20
N PRO A 95 -18.35 -7.97 -5.04
CA PRO A 95 -19.61 -7.60 -5.66
C PRO A 95 -20.77 -7.74 -4.66
N ILE A 96 -21.44 -6.63 -4.34
CA ILE A 96 -22.58 -6.62 -3.42
C ILE A 96 -23.57 -5.51 -3.75
N ALA A 97 -24.86 -5.82 -3.72
CA ALA A 97 -25.95 -4.85 -3.89
C ALA A 97 -25.81 -3.95 -5.14
N GLY A 98 -25.28 -4.49 -6.24
CA GLY A 98 -25.04 -3.73 -7.48
C GLY A 98 -23.82 -2.81 -7.44
N ALA A 99 -23.01 -2.87 -6.39
CA ALA A 99 -21.74 -2.16 -6.24
C ALA A 99 -20.55 -3.13 -6.22
N CYS A 100 -19.36 -2.59 -6.46
CA CYS A 100 -18.08 -3.26 -6.31
C CYS A 100 -17.32 -2.61 -5.16
N VAL A 101 -17.13 -3.33 -4.05
CA VAL A 101 -16.53 -2.82 -2.81
C VAL A 101 -15.14 -3.43 -2.63
N PRO A 102 -14.06 -2.70 -2.94
CA PRO A 102 -12.71 -3.21 -2.71
C PRO A 102 -12.41 -3.21 -1.21
N ILE A 103 -11.63 -4.21 -0.80
CA ILE A 103 -11.15 -4.36 0.57
C ILE A 103 -9.68 -3.97 0.55
N VAL A 104 -9.37 -2.83 1.18
CA VAL A 104 -8.07 -2.16 1.07
C VAL A 104 -7.51 -1.84 2.46
N PRO A 105 -6.95 -2.84 3.15
CA PRO A 105 -6.25 -2.62 4.41
C PRO A 105 -5.06 -1.69 4.22
N ALA A 106 -4.81 -0.84 5.22
CA ALA A 106 -3.68 0.08 5.18
C ALA A 106 -2.95 0.15 6.52
N ALA A 107 -1.66 0.47 6.45
CA ALA A 107 -0.82 0.79 7.59
C ALA A 107 0.09 1.98 7.25
N CYS A 108 0.26 2.91 8.18
CA CYS A 108 1.06 4.11 7.96
C CYS A 108 2.24 4.21 8.95
N LEU A 109 3.36 4.71 8.46
CA LEU A 109 4.53 5.08 9.25
C LEU A 109 4.56 6.58 9.53
N PHE A 110 5.40 6.98 10.49
CA PHE A 110 5.58 8.38 10.87
C PHE A 110 6.86 8.95 10.24
N ASP A 111 6.68 9.82 9.23
CA ASP A 111 7.75 10.54 8.52
C ASP A 111 7.51 12.06 8.44
N LEU A 112 6.48 12.59 9.10
CA LEU A 112 6.10 14.01 9.08
C LEU A 112 7.26 15.00 9.34
N PRO A 113 8.26 14.71 10.20
CA PRO A 113 9.38 15.63 10.43
C PRO A 113 10.50 15.55 9.39
N MET A 114 10.45 14.61 8.43
CA MET A 114 11.56 14.39 7.50
C MET A 114 11.66 15.50 6.45
N GLY A 115 10.52 15.96 5.94
CA GLY A 115 10.44 17.04 4.95
C GLY A 115 9.35 18.06 5.29
N LYS A 116 8.62 18.51 4.28
CA LYS A 116 7.52 19.47 4.46
C LYS A 116 6.28 18.77 5.04
N PRO A 117 5.44 19.46 5.83
CA PRO A 117 4.16 18.93 6.32
C PRO A 117 3.21 18.62 5.15
N TRP A 118 3.27 17.39 4.67
CA TRP A 118 2.48 16.85 3.58
C TRP A 118 2.34 15.34 3.81
N TRP A 119 1.27 14.74 3.27
CA TRP A 119 0.99 13.31 3.41
C TRP A 119 0.30 12.79 2.15
N PRO A 120 0.43 11.48 1.86
CA PRO A 120 -0.27 10.85 0.74
C PRO A 120 -1.79 10.91 0.93
N ASP A 121 -2.46 11.59 0.00
CA ASP A 121 -3.91 11.71 -0.07
C ASP A 121 -4.52 10.68 -1.04
N LYS A 122 -5.81 10.83 -1.35
CA LYS A 122 -6.51 9.99 -2.33
C LYS A 122 -5.83 9.98 -3.70
N SER A 123 -5.34 11.13 -4.16
CA SER A 123 -4.73 11.25 -5.48
C SER A 123 -3.43 10.43 -5.56
N ALA A 124 -2.60 10.54 -4.53
CA ALA A 124 -1.38 9.74 -4.40
C ALA A 124 -1.67 8.24 -4.39
N GLY A 125 -2.66 7.82 -3.59
CA GLY A 125 -3.09 6.41 -3.54
C GLY A 125 -3.62 5.88 -4.87
N ALA A 126 -4.49 6.65 -5.55
CA ALA A 126 -5.03 6.26 -6.86
C ALA A 126 -3.93 6.14 -7.92
N GLN A 127 -2.95 7.05 -7.93
CA GLN A 127 -1.80 6.96 -8.84
C GLN A 127 -0.97 5.70 -8.57
N ALA A 128 -0.60 5.44 -7.32
CA ALA A 128 0.15 4.24 -6.97
C ALA A 128 -0.62 2.94 -7.32
N ALA A 129 -1.96 2.93 -7.19
CA ALA A 129 -2.79 1.80 -7.61
C ALA A 129 -2.77 1.59 -9.14
N ARG A 130 -2.82 2.66 -9.94
CA ARG A 130 -2.70 2.56 -11.40
C ARG A 130 -1.35 1.97 -11.81
N ASP A 131 -0.28 2.44 -11.17
CA ASP A 131 1.08 1.95 -11.44
C ASP A 131 1.20 0.47 -11.02
N ALA A 132 0.61 0.09 -9.88
CA ALA A 132 0.56 -1.31 -9.43
C ALA A 132 -0.20 -2.20 -10.42
N LEU A 133 -1.36 -1.76 -10.91
CA LEU A 133 -2.15 -2.51 -11.90
C LEU A 133 -1.40 -2.67 -13.23
N ALA A 134 -0.64 -1.66 -13.66
CA ALA A 134 0.21 -1.74 -14.85
C ALA A 134 1.38 -2.72 -14.66
N PHE A 135 1.79 -2.97 -13.41
CA PHE A 135 2.85 -3.90 -13.05
C PHE A 135 2.39 -5.36 -12.92
N ALA A 136 1.10 -5.60 -12.67
CA ALA A 136 0.58 -6.93 -12.35
C ALA A 136 0.64 -7.92 -13.54
N GLY A 137 0.92 -9.19 -13.25
CA GLY A 137 0.84 -10.29 -14.22
C GLY A 137 2.03 -10.39 -15.18
N ALA A 138 1.84 -11.12 -16.29
CA ALA A 138 2.89 -11.43 -17.26
C ALA A 138 3.40 -10.20 -18.06
N ALA A 139 2.82 -9.02 -17.86
CA ALA A 139 3.22 -7.77 -18.50
C ALA A 139 4.37 -7.06 -17.77
N ARG A 140 4.80 -7.57 -16.60
CA ARG A 140 5.92 -7.05 -15.82
C ARG A 140 7.21 -7.07 -16.63
N LYS A 141 7.81 -5.88 -16.82
CA LYS A 141 9.07 -5.71 -17.56
C LYS A 141 10.29 -5.69 -16.66
N ASP A 142 10.16 -5.06 -15.48
CA ASP A 142 11.26 -4.77 -14.57
C ASP A 142 10.91 -5.14 -13.13
N ALA A 143 11.92 -5.23 -12.27
CA ALA A 143 11.72 -5.39 -10.83
C ALA A 143 11.12 -4.11 -10.20
N PRO A 144 10.36 -4.21 -9.10
CA PRO A 144 9.88 -3.03 -8.38
C PRO A 144 11.06 -2.18 -7.92
N ALA A 145 10.86 -0.87 -7.92
CA ALA A 145 11.84 0.03 -7.34
C ALA A 145 12.02 -0.25 -5.83
N GLN A 146 13.25 -0.11 -5.35
CA GLN A 146 13.61 -0.30 -3.95
C GLN A 146 14.35 0.93 -3.42
N GLY A 147 14.43 1.06 -2.09
CA GLY A 147 15.08 2.18 -1.41
C GLY A 147 14.09 3.27 -0.98
N CYS A 148 14.47 4.54 -1.12
CA CYS A 148 13.67 5.70 -0.76
C CYS A 148 12.58 5.99 -1.80
N VAL A 149 11.64 5.05 -1.96
CA VAL A 149 10.50 5.17 -2.88
C VAL A 149 9.20 4.81 -2.17
N GLY A 150 8.09 5.43 -2.61
CA GLY A 150 6.78 5.17 -2.06
C GLY A 150 6.74 5.43 -0.54
N ALA A 151 6.27 4.46 0.24
CA ALA A 151 6.27 4.57 1.70
C ALA A 151 7.69 4.65 2.29
N GLY A 152 8.70 4.18 1.57
CA GLY A 152 10.11 4.22 1.98
C GLY A 152 10.75 5.60 1.88
N THR A 153 10.12 6.57 1.19
CA THR A 153 10.70 7.89 0.89
C THR A 153 11.18 8.64 2.14
N GLY A 154 10.33 8.67 3.18
CA GLY A 154 10.63 9.29 4.48
C GLY A 154 10.97 8.28 5.58
N ALA A 155 11.13 6.99 5.24
CA ALA A 155 11.35 5.96 6.24
C ALA A 155 12.75 6.10 6.87
N THR A 156 12.82 5.92 8.19
CA THR A 156 14.08 5.90 8.94
C THR A 156 14.13 4.69 9.87
N VAL A 157 15.33 4.15 10.10
CA VAL A 157 15.56 3.01 11.00
C VAL A 157 16.61 3.40 12.04
N GLY A 158 16.38 3.05 13.31
CA GLY A 158 17.31 3.33 14.40
C GLY A 158 17.37 4.79 14.88
N LYS A 159 16.66 5.73 14.23
CA LYS A 159 16.63 7.19 14.53
C LYS A 159 18.03 7.81 14.74
N MET A 160 19.06 7.16 14.20
CA MET A 160 20.42 7.66 14.08
C MET A 160 20.66 7.86 12.59
N GLY A 161 20.48 9.09 12.09
CA GLY A 161 20.77 9.44 10.69
C GLY A 161 19.64 10.20 9.97
N ASP A 162 20.06 11.13 9.12
CA ASP A 162 19.23 11.74 8.06
C ASP A 162 18.95 10.64 7.02
N PRO A 163 17.70 10.41 6.55
CA PRO A 163 17.40 9.37 5.54
C PRO A 163 18.18 9.53 4.22
N ARG A 164 18.88 10.64 4.03
CA ARG A 164 19.77 10.93 2.89
C ARG A 164 21.27 10.70 3.20
N ARG A 165 21.63 10.10 4.34
CA ARG A 165 23.02 9.89 4.78
C ARG A 165 23.31 8.49 5.31
#